data_AF-A0A2E5P2X5-F1
#
_entry.id   AF-A0A2E5P2X5-F1
#
_cell.length_a   1.000
_cell.length_b   1.000
_cell.length_c   1.000
_cell.angle_alpha   90.00
_cell.angle_beta   90.00
_cell.angle_gamma   90.00
#
_symmetry.space_group_name_H-M   'P 1'
#
loop_
_entity.id
_entity.type
_entity.pdbx_description
1 polymer ?
#
loop_
_entity_poly.entity_id
_entity_poly.type
_entity_poly.pdbx_seq_one_letter_code
_entity_poly.pdbx_strand_id
1 'polypeptide(L)'
;MGLEESARLIATGLGWDLEKWDHHIEPVHAETAERVNGLIETLKASTADGRTLALRFVAHSSVDECFDSIKIEGLPEIDLHIAGGVAGDDATAAAVLQAAKVIKSARTGLISVLELPLGAYKFRSQEG
;
A
#
# COMPACT_ATOMS: atom_id res chain seq x y z
N MET A 1 -5.42 9.69 1.61
CA MET A 1 -5.35 8.86 0.39
C MET A 1 -5.16 7.41 0.81
N GLY A 2 -6.11 6.52 0.52
CA GLY A 2 -5.95 5.05 0.43
C GLY A 2 -5.46 4.28 1.67
N LEU A 3 -4.93 4.94 2.69
CA LEU A 3 -4.26 4.35 3.85
C LEU A 3 -5.25 3.68 4.78
N GLU A 4 -6.42 4.29 4.97
CA GLU A 4 -7.50 3.67 5.73
C GLU A 4 -7.99 2.39 5.03
N GLU A 5 -8.23 2.45 3.72
CA GLU A 5 -8.63 1.28 2.93
C GLU A 5 -7.56 0.20 2.95
N SER A 6 -6.28 0.57 2.84
CA SER A 6 -5.15 -0.34 2.92
C SER A 6 -5.03 -0.99 4.29
N ALA A 7 -5.20 -0.21 5.36
CA ALA A 7 -5.18 -0.72 6.73
C ALA A 7 -6.32 -1.71 6.99
N ARG A 8 -7.54 -1.39 6.53
CA ARG A 8 -8.69 -2.30 6.60
C ARG A 8 -8.46 -3.57 5.77
N LEU A 9 -7.84 -3.45 4.60
CA LEU A 9 -7.50 -4.59 3.75
C LEU A 9 -6.46 -5.51 4.42
N ILE A 10 -5.40 -4.93 5.00
CA ILE A 10 -4.38 -5.67 5.76
C ILE A 10 -5.02 -6.37 6.97
N ALA A 11 -5.84 -5.65 7.75
CA ALA A 11 -6.55 -6.22 8.89
C ALA A 11 -7.47 -7.37 8.47
N THR A 12 -8.20 -7.21 7.35
CA THR A 12 -9.04 -8.28 6.79
C THR A 12 -8.19 -9.51 6.42
N GLY A 13 -7.04 -9.30 5.76
CA GLY A 13 -6.13 -10.39 5.38
C GLY A 13 -5.50 -11.11 6.57
N LEU A 14 -5.28 -10.39 7.68
CA LEU A 14 -4.73 -10.95 8.93
C LEU A 14 -5.80 -11.47 9.90
N GLY A 15 -7.10 -11.27 9.61
CA GLY A 15 -8.20 -11.56 10.53
C GLY A 15 -8.15 -10.72 11.81
N TRP A 16 -7.66 -9.48 11.72
CA TRP A 16 -7.58 -8.54 12.84
C TRP A 16 -8.80 -7.62 12.88
N ASP A 17 -9.23 -7.27 14.09
CA ASP A 17 -10.26 -6.27 14.33
C ASP A 17 -9.62 -5.00 14.92
N LEU A 18 -9.57 -3.94 14.13
CA LEU A 18 -8.90 -2.68 14.48
C LEU A 18 -9.89 -1.73 15.19
N GLU A 19 -9.66 -1.47 16.47
CA GLU A 19 -10.58 -0.68 17.30
C GLU A 19 -10.17 0.78 17.41
N LYS A 20 -8.86 1.05 17.56
CA LYS A 20 -8.33 2.40 17.72
C LYS A 20 -7.64 2.83 16.44
N TRP A 21 -7.87 4.09 16.07
CA TRP A 21 -7.37 4.69 14.84
C TRP A 21 -6.85 6.08 15.13
N ASP A 22 -5.71 6.40 14.53
CA ASP A 22 -5.07 7.70 14.55
C ASP A 22 -4.57 7.98 13.13
N HIS A 23 -5.16 8.97 12.47
CA HIS A 23 -4.94 9.24 11.04
C HIS A 23 -4.72 10.74 10.82
N HIS A 24 -3.62 11.06 10.18
CA HIS A 24 -3.18 12.43 9.94
C HIS A 24 -2.70 12.61 8.50
N ILE A 25 -3.04 13.77 7.94
CA ILE A 25 -2.49 14.26 6.68
C ILE A 25 -1.89 15.63 6.97
N GLU A 26 -0.59 15.76 6.73
CA GLU A 26 0.16 17.00 6.95
C GLU A 26 0.70 17.53 5.62
N PRO A 27 0.52 18.83 5.32
CA PRO A 27 1.10 19.43 4.13
C PRO A 27 2.63 19.56 4.30
N VAL A 28 3.37 19.30 3.23
CA VAL A 28 4.80 19.63 3.15
C VAL A 28 4.94 20.96 2.43
N HIS A 29 5.57 21.93 3.09
CA HIS A 29 5.80 23.25 2.53
C HIS A 29 7.13 23.28 1.77
N ALA A 30 7.16 24.02 0.66
CA ALA A 30 8.40 24.39 -0.02
C ALA A 30 9.25 25.30 0.88
N GLU A 31 10.55 25.42 0.58
CA GLU A 31 11.50 26.26 1.33
C GLU A 31 10.98 27.69 1.54
N THR A 32 10.32 28.25 0.53
CA THR A 32 9.47 29.44 0.70
C THR A 32 8.10 28.97 1.18
N ALA A 33 7.82 29.12 2.48
CA ALA A 33 6.64 28.57 3.19
C ALA A 33 5.25 28.95 2.62
N GLU A 34 5.21 29.78 1.58
CA GLU A 34 4.01 30.22 0.86
C GLU A 34 3.38 29.15 -0.06
N ARG A 35 4.07 28.03 -0.32
CA ARG A 35 3.56 26.96 -1.22
C ARG A 35 3.69 25.59 -0.59
N VAL A 36 2.66 24.76 -0.80
CA VAL A 36 2.68 23.33 -0.47
C VAL A 36 3.23 22.57 -1.68
N ASN A 37 4.21 21.70 -1.46
CA ASN A 37 4.86 20.90 -2.51
C ASN A 37 4.66 19.38 -2.34
N GLY A 38 3.77 18.99 -1.42
CA GLY A 38 3.36 17.62 -1.21
C GLY A 38 2.69 17.41 0.15
N LEU A 39 2.69 16.15 0.60
CA LEU A 39 2.07 15.74 1.86
C LEU A 39 2.82 14.56 2.50
N ILE A 40 2.60 14.42 3.80
CA ILE A 40 2.89 13.22 4.58
C ILE A 40 1.57 12.75 5.17
N GLU A 41 1.22 11.50 4.91
CA GLU A 41 0.05 10.86 5.51
C GLU A 41 0.50 9.72 6.41
N THR A 42 -0.02 9.68 7.62
CA THR A 42 0.30 8.64 8.61
C THR A 42 -0.97 8.05 9.17
N LEU A 43 -0.99 6.74 9.36
CA LEU A 43 -2.07 6.02 9.99
C LEU A 43 -1.50 5.04 10.99
N LYS A 44 -2.02 5.06 12.21
CA LYS A 44 -1.77 4.04 13.23
C LYS A 44 -3.11 3.46 13.65
N ALA A 45 -3.17 2.15 13.74
CA ALA A 45 -4.32 1.44 14.26
C ALA A 45 -3.90 0.32 15.22
N SER A 46 -4.79 -0.05 16.13
CA SER A 46 -4.53 -1.16 17.05
C SER A 46 -5.77 -1.99 17.35
N THR A 47 -5.55 -3.27 17.62
CA THR A 47 -6.56 -4.22 18.10
C THR A 47 -6.74 -4.12 19.63
N ALA A 48 -7.82 -4.71 20.16
CA ALA A 48 -8.04 -4.81 21.61
C ALA A 48 -6.91 -5.55 22.35
N ASP A 49 -6.33 -6.58 21.71
CA ASP A 49 -5.25 -7.41 22.26
C ASP A 49 -3.85 -6.80 22.07
N GLY A 50 -3.78 -5.54 21.61
CA GLY A 50 -2.54 -4.75 21.61
C GLY A 50 -1.66 -4.92 20.37
N ARG A 51 -2.14 -5.58 19.31
CA ARG A 51 -1.43 -5.61 18.02
C ARG A 51 -1.57 -4.25 17.36
N THR A 52 -0.53 -3.84 16.65
CA THR A 52 -0.47 -2.51 16.03
C THR A 52 -0.20 -2.63 14.54
N LEU A 53 -0.77 -1.69 13.79
CA LEU A 53 -0.53 -1.50 12.37
C LEU A 53 -0.18 -0.03 12.16
N ALA A 54 0.93 0.25 11.51
CA ALA A 54 1.35 1.59 11.17
C ALA A 54 1.64 1.67 9.68
N LEU A 55 1.07 2.68 9.01
CA LEU A 55 1.31 2.96 7.61
C LEU A 55 1.71 4.43 7.46
N ARG A 56 2.65 4.70 6.56
CA ARG A 56 3.14 6.03 6.27
C ARG A 56 3.34 6.18 4.78
N PHE A 57 2.82 7.28 4.23
CA PHE A 57 3.00 7.66 2.85
C PHE A 57 3.59 9.06 2.78
N VAL A 58 4.64 9.20 1.96
CA VAL A 58 5.34 10.47 1.76
C VAL A 58 5.30 10.77 0.28
N ALA A 59 4.72 11.91 -0.08
CA ALA A 59 4.64 12.34 -1.46
C ALA A 59 4.88 13.84 -1.54
N HIS A 60 6.13 14.23 -1.75
CA HIS A 60 6.51 15.62 -2.01
C HIS A 60 7.72 15.68 -2.95
N SER A 61 7.90 16.82 -3.61
CA SER A 61 9.00 17.02 -4.59
C SER A 61 10.41 16.99 -3.99
N SER A 62 10.55 17.22 -2.68
CA SER A 62 11.84 17.25 -1.97
C SER A 62 12.25 15.90 -1.35
N VAL A 63 11.76 14.77 -1.86
CA VAL A 63 12.18 13.44 -1.35
C VAL A 63 13.53 13.09 -1.96
N ASP A 64 14.55 12.95 -1.10
CA ASP A 64 15.91 12.61 -1.54
C ASP A 64 16.06 11.13 -1.94
N GLU A 65 15.42 10.23 -1.19
CA GLU A 65 15.46 8.78 -1.43
C GLU A 65 14.03 8.21 -1.45
N CYS A 66 13.64 7.67 -2.60
CA CYS A 66 12.35 7.00 -2.79
C CYS A 66 12.49 5.50 -2.52
N PHE A 67 11.60 4.93 -1.72
CA PHE A 67 11.56 3.50 -1.44
C PHE A 67 10.17 3.06 -0.96
N ASP A 68 9.90 1.76 -1.08
CA ASP A 68 8.83 1.09 -0.33
C ASP A 68 9.46 0.18 0.73
N SER A 69 8.88 0.15 1.93
CA SER A 69 9.38 -0.71 3.02
C SER A 69 8.24 -1.36 3.79
N ILE A 70 8.44 -2.61 4.18
CA ILE A 70 7.52 -3.35 5.05
C ILE A 70 8.35 -4.00 6.16
N LYS A 71 8.02 -3.66 7.41
CA LYS A 71 8.58 -4.32 8.59
C LYS A 71 7.46 -5.02 9.35
N ILE A 72 7.64 -6.32 9.62
CA ILE A 72 6.72 -7.13 10.42
C ILE A 72 7.47 -7.62 11.64
N GLU A 73 7.07 -7.11 12.80
CA GLU A 73 7.60 -7.55 14.10
C GLU A 73 6.80 -8.77 14.57
N GLY A 74 7.47 -9.92 14.60
CA GLY A 74 6.85 -11.21 14.86
C GLY A 74 7.90 -12.32 14.89
N LEU A 75 7.44 -13.57 14.76
CA LEU A 75 8.33 -14.72 14.68
C LEU A 75 8.02 -15.54 13.42
N PRO A 76 8.90 -15.54 12.39
CA PRO A 76 10.13 -14.74 12.29
C PRO A 76 9.85 -13.25 12.08
N GLU A 77 10.85 -12.42 12.39
CA GLU A 77 10.85 -11.02 11.99
C GLU A 77 11.08 -10.93 10.47
N ILE A 78 10.39 -9.99 9.81
CA ILE A 78 10.56 -9.71 8.38
C ILE A 78 10.86 -8.23 8.20
N ASP A 79 11.91 -7.94 7.44
CA ASP A 79 12.26 -6.60 6.98
C ASP A 79 12.45 -6.65 5.45
N LEU A 80 11.62 -5.91 4.73
CA LEU A 80 11.59 -5.84 3.28
C LEU A 80 11.76 -4.39 2.84
N HIS A 81 12.70 -4.16 1.92
CA HIS A 81 12.98 -2.85 1.35
C HIS A 81 13.10 -2.95 -0.18
N ILE A 82 12.38 -2.10 -0.89
CA ILE A 82 12.43 -1.96 -2.35
C ILE A 82 13.02 -0.59 -2.67
N ALA A 83 14.31 -0.58 -3.00
CA ALA A 83 15.03 0.63 -3.37
C ALA A 83 14.42 1.26 -4.64
N GLY A 84 14.18 2.57 -4.62
CA GLY A 84 13.50 3.31 -5.70
C GLY A 84 11.97 3.22 -5.65
N GLY A 85 11.42 2.35 -4.80
CA GLY A 85 9.98 2.07 -4.73
C GLY A 85 9.45 1.34 -5.96
N VAL A 86 8.19 0.96 -5.90
CA VAL A 86 7.46 0.42 -7.04
C VAL A 86 6.92 1.58 -7.88
N ALA A 87 7.15 1.53 -9.20
CA ALA A 87 6.62 2.53 -10.13
C ALA A 87 5.08 2.54 -10.12
N GLY A 88 4.48 3.53 -9.46
CA GLY A 88 3.05 3.56 -9.11
C GLY A 88 2.11 3.49 -10.32
N ASP A 89 2.38 4.26 -11.38
CA ASP A 89 1.53 4.31 -12.57
C ASP A 89 1.47 2.95 -13.28
N ASP A 90 2.65 2.38 -13.58
CA ASP A 90 2.77 1.08 -14.24
C ASP A 90 2.21 -0.05 -13.38
N ALA A 91 2.49 -0.03 -12.07
CA ALA A 91 1.98 -1.04 -11.14
C ALA A 91 0.45 -0.97 -11.01
N THR A 92 -0.12 0.23 -10.96
CA THR A 92 -1.58 0.42 -10.92
C THR A 92 -2.24 -0.10 -12.19
N ALA A 93 -1.71 0.27 -13.37
CA ALA A 93 -2.22 -0.23 -14.64
C ALA A 93 -2.10 -1.76 -14.72
N ALA A 94 -0.96 -2.32 -14.33
CA ALA A 94 -0.73 -3.76 -14.32
C ALA A 94 -1.70 -4.50 -13.37
N ALA A 95 -1.96 -3.97 -12.17
CA ALA A 95 -2.89 -4.54 -11.21
C ALA A 95 -4.33 -4.57 -11.77
N VAL A 96 -4.79 -3.49 -12.40
CA VAL A 96 -6.11 -3.42 -13.04
C VAL A 96 -6.22 -4.43 -14.20
N LEU A 97 -5.21 -4.51 -15.06
CA LEU A 97 -5.17 -5.48 -16.16
C LEU A 97 -5.16 -6.92 -15.64
N GLN A 98 -4.46 -7.19 -14.53
CA GLN A 98 -4.45 -8.50 -13.91
C GLN A 98 -5.83 -8.87 -13.37
N ALA A 99 -6.50 -7.95 -12.67
CA ALA A 99 -7.85 -8.16 -12.19
C ALA A 99 -8.82 -8.44 -13.35
N ALA A 100 -8.76 -7.65 -14.43
CA ALA A 100 -9.61 -7.83 -15.61
C ALA A 100 -9.48 -9.22 -16.27
N LYS A 101 -8.29 -9.85 -16.23
CA LYS A 101 -8.07 -11.20 -16.79
C LYS A 101 -8.80 -12.29 -16.01
N VAL A 102 -8.90 -12.13 -14.69
CA VAL A 102 -9.37 -13.19 -13.78
C VAL A 102 -10.79 -12.93 -13.25
N ILE A 103 -11.31 -11.71 -13.39
CA ILE A 103 -12.61 -11.29 -12.86
C ILE A 103 -13.78 -12.14 -13.37
N LYS A 104 -13.71 -12.64 -14.61
CA LYS A 104 -14.74 -13.49 -15.21
C LYS A 104 -14.98 -14.81 -14.45
N SER A 105 -14.00 -15.23 -13.66
CA SER A 105 -14.03 -16.46 -12.87
C SER A 105 -14.25 -16.20 -11.38
N ALA A 106 -14.37 -14.93 -10.98
CA ALA A 106 -14.66 -14.55 -9.60
C ALA A 106 -16.14 -14.75 -9.28
N ARG A 107 -16.46 -14.80 -7.98
CA ARG A 107 -17.86 -14.82 -7.53
C ARG A 107 -18.58 -13.52 -7.89
N THR A 108 -19.90 -13.59 -8.01
CA THR A 108 -20.75 -12.40 -8.16
C THR A 108 -20.71 -11.53 -6.90
N GLY A 109 -20.84 -10.21 -7.08
CA GLY A 109 -20.92 -9.21 -6.01
C GLY A 109 -19.65 -8.38 -5.86
N LEU A 110 -19.55 -7.64 -4.76
CA LEU A 110 -18.33 -6.90 -4.43
C LEU A 110 -17.26 -7.89 -3.99
N ILE A 111 -16.12 -7.88 -4.68
CA ILE A 111 -14.95 -8.69 -4.35
C ILE A 111 -13.77 -7.78 -4.01
N SER A 112 -12.92 -8.23 -3.09
CA SER A 112 -11.67 -7.54 -2.76
C SER A 112 -10.49 -8.12 -3.54
N VAL A 113 -9.37 -7.39 -3.57
CA VAL A 113 -8.11 -7.89 -4.17
C VAL A 113 -7.55 -9.12 -3.44
N LEU A 114 -7.94 -9.36 -2.18
CA LEU A 114 -7.55 -10.56 -1.42
C LEU A 114 -8.19 -11.84 -1.99
N GLU A 115 -9.28 -11.71 -2.75
CA GLU A 115 -9.97 -12.83 -3.39
C GLU A 115 -9.44 -13.13 -4.80
N LEU A 116 -8.56 -12.27 -5.32
CA LEU A 116 -7.96 -12.47 -6.64
C LEU A 116 -6.69 -13.32 -6.51
N PRO A 117 -6.41 -14.22 -7.47
CA PRO A 117 -5.14 -14.94 -7.50
C PRO A 117 -3.97 -13.96 -7.64
N LEU A 118 -2.84 -14.28 -6.99
CA LEU A 118 -1.60 -13.55 -7.18
C LEU A 118 -1.27 -13.46 -8.68
N GLY A 119 -0.93 -12.25 -9.14
CA GLY A 119 -0.62 -12.01 -10.54
C GLY A 119 0.52 -12.87 -11.02
N ALA A 120 0.29 -13.67 -12.06
CA ALA A 120 1.35 -14.41 -12.75
C ALA A 120 1.71 -13.65 -14.04
N TYR A 121 2.81 -12.91 -14.03
CA TYR A 121 3.38 -12.39 -15.27
C TYR A 121 4.15 -13.51 -15.97
N LYS A 122 3.71 -13.89 -17.18
CA LYS A 122 4.49 -14.75 -18.06
C LYS A 122 5.39 -13.87 -18.89
N PHE A 123 6.69 -13.89 -18.59
CA PHE A 123 7.70 -13.28 -19.44
C PHE A 123 7.61 -13.92 -20.84
N ARG A 124 7.19 -13.15 -21.83
CA ARG A 124 7.36 -13.54 -23.23
C ARG A 124 8.65 -12.87 -23.68
N SER A 125 9.71 -13.65 -23.87
CA SER A 125 10.84 -13.19 -24.65
C SER A 125 10.30 -12.79 -26.03
N GLN A 126 10.47 -11.51 -26.39
CA GLN A 126 10.40 -11.16 -27.80
C GLN A 126 11.70 -11.66 -28.42
N GLU A 127 11.68 -12.90 -28.93
CA GLU A 127 12.64 -13.28 -29.95
C GLU A 127 12.24 -12.49 -31.21
N GLY A 128 13.04 -11.47 -31.51
CA GLY A 128 13.07 -10.82 -32.82
C GLY A 128 13.96 -11.59 -33.79
#